data_AF-A0A966I1I4-F1
#
_entry.id   AF-A0A966I1I4-F1
#
_cell.length_a   1.000
_cell.length_b   1.000
_cell.length_c   1.000
_cell.angle_alpha   90.00
_cell.angle_beta   90.00
_cell.angle_gamma   90.00
#
_symmetry.space_group_name_H-M   'P 1'
#
loop_
_entity.id
_entity.type
_entity.pdbx_description
1 polymer ?
#
loop_
_entity_poly.entity_id
_entity_poly.type
_entity_poly.pdbx_seq_one_letter_code
_entity_poly.pdbx_strand_id
1 'polypeptide(L)' 'TEISVNSKDRNGGYTRIIKAGFRPGDKADMAYIELVDRNTTEDSLTQEPELKEDSAA' A
#
# COMPACT_ATOMS: atom_id res chain seq x y z
N THR A 1 -10.43 -13.32 10.95
CA THR A 1 -9.99 -14.68 10.54
C THR A 1 -9.61 -14.78 9.07
N GLU A 2 -9.88 -13.76 8.26
CA GLU A 2 -9.61 -13.77 6.81
C GLU A 2 -8.10 -13.87 6.48
N ILE A 3 -7.26 -13.11 7.16
CA ILE A 3 -5.80 -13.07 6.90
C ILE A 3 -5.14 -14.44 7.08
N SER A 4 -5.50 -15.18 8.13
CA SER A 4 -4.95 -16.51 8.41
C SER A 4 -5.40 -17.56 7.39
N VAL A 5 -6.61 -17.43 6.85
CA VAL A 5 -7.12 -18.34 5.81
C VAL A 5 -6.41 -18.05 4.49
N ASN A 6 -6.26 -16.78 4.12
CA ASN A 6 -5.60 -16.37 2.88
C ASN A 6 -4.11 -16.76 2.84
N SER A 7 -3.44 -16.78 4.00
CA SER A 7 -2.01 -17.08 4.11
C SER A 7 -1.71 -18.54 4.48
N LYS A 8 -2.73 -19.41 4.55
CA LYS A 8 -2.63 -20.75 5.15
C LYS A 8 -1.54 -21.63 4.51
N ASP A 9 -1.43 -21.60 3.20
CA ASP A 9 -0.54 -22.48 2.44
C ASP A 9 0.85 -21.86 2.20
N ARG A 10 1.11 -20.66 2.72
CA ARG A 10 2.36 -19.91 2.52
C ARG A 10 3.28 -20.04 3.73
N ASN A 11 4.49 -20.55 3.55
CA ASN A 11 5.49 -20.68 4.60
C ASN A 11 6.44 -19.46 4.63
N GLY A 12 6.01 -18.38 5.29
CA GLY A 12 6.78 -17.14 5.41
C GLY A 12 6.61 -16.18 4.22
N GLY A 13 7.15 -14.96 4.35
CA GLY A 13 7.04 -13.94 3.30
C GLY A 13 5.60 -13.44 3.08
N TYR A 14 4.90 -13.16 4.18
CA TYR A 14 3.51 -12.70 4.17
C TYR A 14 3.36 -11.23 3.77
N THR A 15 4.45 -10.47 3.86
CA THR A 15 4.47 -9.04 3.59
C THR A 15 5.37 -8.71 2.41
N ARG A 16 4.96 -7.72 1.62
CA ARG A 16 5.77 -7.08 0.60
C ARG A 16 6.09 -5.66 1.05
N ILE A 17 7.34 -5.24 0.84
CA ILE A 17 7.79 -3.87 1.10
C ILE A 17 8.03 -3.19 -0.25
N ILE A 18 7.43 -2.03 -0.44
CA ILE A 18 7.59 -1.20 -1.64
C ILE A 18 8.23 0.12 -1.21
N LYS A 19 9.40 0.44 -1.76
CA LYS A 19 10.10 1.69 -1.47
C LYS A 19 9.28 2.88 -1.98
N ALA A 20 9.09 3.88 -1.14
CA ALA A 20 8.24 5.04 -1.43
C ALA A 20 9.03 6.36 -1.50
N GLY A 21 10.36 6.29 -1.64
CA GLY A 21 11.21 7.47 -1.70
C GLY A 21 11.35 8.15 -0.34
N PHE A 22 11.38 9.48 -0.33
CA PHE A 22 11.67 10.27 0.87
C PHE A 22 10.47 11.10 1.30
N ARG A 23 10.27 11.23 2.61
CA ARG A 23 9.25 12.09 3.20
C ARG A 23 9.60 13.58 2.98
N PRO A 24 8.63 14.43 2.58
CA PRO A 24 8.87 15.86 2.46
C PRO A 24 9.16 16.50 3.82
N GLY A 25 10.11 17.43 3.86
CA GLY A 25 10.52 18.18 5.07
C GLY A 25 11.79 17.65 5.71
N ASP A 26 11.86 16.35 6.00
CA ASP A 26 12.99 15.73 6.71
C ASP A 26 13.79 14.71 5.87
N LYS A 27 13.36 14.44 4.63
CA LYS A 27 13.97 13.45 3.73
C LYS A 27 14.14 12.06 4.37
N ALA A 28 13.25 11.67 5.28
CA ALA A 28 13.29 10.32 5.84
C ALA A 28 12.94 9.27 4.78
N ASP A 29 13.64 8.12 4.77
CA ASP A 29 13.33 6.99 3.90
C ASP A 29 11.95 6.40 4.23
N MET A 30 11.09 6.29 3.23
CA MET A 30 9.73 5.79 3.36
C MET A 30 9.52 4.49 2.55
N ALA A 31 8.60 3.65 3.04
CA ALA A 31 8.15 2.46 2.34
C ALA A 31 6.70 2.12 2.70
N TYR A 32 6.01 1.47 1.77
CA TYR A 32 4.72 0.83 2.01
C TYR A 32 4.92 -0.63 2.37
N ILE A 33 4.09 -1.14 3.26
CA ILE A 33 4.01 -2.56 3.60
C ILE A 33 2.61 -3.07 3.28
N GLU A 34 2.53 -4.16 2.53
CA GLU A 34 1.26 -4.79 2.17
C GLU A 34 1.31 -6.30 2.43
N LEU A 35 0.13 -6.88 2.70
CA LEU A 35 -0.02 -8.33 2.72
C LEU A 35 0.02 -8.87 1.30
N VAL A 36 0.79 -9.92 1.07
CA VAL A 36 0.94 -10.49 -0.28
C VAL A 36 -0.39 -11.08 -0.78
N ASP A 37 -1.16 -11.69 0.12
CA ASP A 37 -2.41 -12.37 -0.19
C ASP A 37 -3.64 -11.48 0.08
N ARG A 38 -3.51 -10.15 -0.06
CA ARG A 38 -4.67 -9.23 0.00
C ARG A 38 -5.51 -9.39 -1.26
N ASN A 39 -6.82 -9.55 -1.10
CA ASN A 39 -7.73 -9.67 -2.24
C ASN A 39 -7.99 -8.28 -2.84
N THR A 40 -7.49 -8.03 -4.06
CA THR A 40 -7.52 -6.71 -4.71
C THR A 40 -8.87 -6.34 -5.33
N THR A 41 -9.81 -7.29 -5.38
CA THR A 41 -11.14 -7.11 -5.99
C THR A 41 -11.98 -6.01 -5.30
N GLU A 42 -11.77 -5.80 -3.99
CA GLU A 42 -12.47 -4.76 -3.22
C GLU A 42 -11.76 -3.39 -3.29
N ASP A 43 -10.43 -3.38 -3.51
CA ASP A 43 -9.62 -2.16 -3.50
C ASP A 43 -9.63 -1.40 -4.85
N SER A 44 -9.94 -2.07 -5.97
CA SER A 44 -10.06 -1.40 -7.28
C SER A 44 -11.25 -0.43 -7.38
N LEU A 45 -12.13 -0.39 -6.37
CA LEU A 45 -13.29 0.50 -6.33
C LEU A 45 -13.08 1.77 -5.51
N THR A 46 -11.92 1.94 -4.85
CA THR A 46 -11.72 3.07 -3.94
C THR A 46 -10.44 3.84 -4.24
N GLN A 47 -10.65 5.02 -4.81
CA GLN A 47 -9.81 6.23 -4.78
C GLN A 47 -8.70 6.32 -5.83
N GLU A 48 -9.11 6.71 -7.03
CA GLU A 48 -8.33 7.63 -7.85
C GLU A 48 -8.15 8.93 -7.04
N PRO A 49 -6.91 9.37 -6.72
CA PRO A 49 -6.72 10.60 -5.97
C PRO A 49 -7.16 11.77 -6.86
N GLU A 50 -8.24 12.45 -6.48
CA GLU A 50 -8.61 13.74 -7.06
C GLU A 50 -7.42 14.69 -6.89
N LEU A 51 -6.72 14.96 -7.99
CA LEU A 51 -5.71 16.01 -8.05
C LEU A 51 -6.44 17.33 -7.83
N LYS A 52 -6.41 17.85 -6.59
CA LYS A 52 -6.75 19.25 -6.37
C LYS A 52 -5.65 20.08 -7.01
N GLU A 53 -5.94 20.57 -8.21
CA GLU A 53 -5.26 21.71 -8.79
C GLU A 53 -5.53 22.90 -7.87
N ASP A 54 -4.68 23.10 -6.87
CA ASP A 54 -4.57 24.43 -6.27
C ASP A 54 -3.94 25.33 -7.35
N SER A 55 -4.83 26.06 -8.03
CA SER A 55 -4.48 27.09 -9.00
C SER A 55 -3.63 28.15 -8.30
N ALA A 56 -2.32 28.08 -8.49
CA ALA A 56 -1.45 29.21 -8.30
C ALA A 56 -1.71 30.20 -9.47
N ALA A 57 -2.43 31.28 -9.18
CA ALA A 57 -2.44 32.52 -9.95
C ALA A 57 -2.60 33.70 -8.99
#